data_AF-A0A4P9XJ03-F1
#
_entry.id   AF-A0A4P9XJ03-F1
#
_cell.length_a   1.000
_cell.length_b   1.000
_cell.length_c   1.000
_cell.angle_alpha   90.00
_cell.angle_beta   90.00
_cell.angle_gamma   90.00
#
_symmetry.space_group_name_H-M   'P 1'
#
loop_
_entity.id
_entity.type
_entity.pdbx_description
1 polymer ?
#
loop_
_entity_poly.entity_id
_entity_poly.type
_entity_poly.pdbx_seq_one_letter_code
_entity_poly.pdbx_strand_id
1 'polypeptide(L)'
;EDFGQLLDGVREAIARGVQPTINAQGSSGSYFCRVFDHQSADIRTVGIFKPKDEEPYGKLNPKWTKWLHRNCFPCFFGRGCLIPNLGYVSEAAAFLLDRRLGLNIVPRTEVVYLASPSFYYTRKDRMQSLRHLEAGLPPKQGSFQEFVHGYMDANRFFAQCPWIDDDISNGKIAIADAVLPSGSTSPINQLQWTSELKQQFREEVEKLVVLDYLMRNTDRGMDNWMIKVLATARLHLHIAAIDNGLAFPWKHPDQWRSYPYGWLRLPRTLLDRPFSERTRKLLLPMLTSRDWWQRTVTELRQLFQQDEDFNERMFACQLSVLKGQAWNLVKCLREPAEGPLQLCERVAAVVIDENVQ
;
A
#
# COMPACT_ATOMS: atom_id res chain seq x y z
N GLU A 1 -14.90 -8.27 10.44
CA GLU A 1 -14.86 -9.68 10.00
C GLU A 1 -13.58 -10.27 10.56
N ASP A 2 -13.61 -11.51 11.06
CA ASP A 2 -12.37 -12.19 11.46
C ASP A 2 -11.63 -12.60 10.18
N PHE A 3 -10.35 -12.26 10.08
CA PHE A 3 -9.55 -12.56 8.89
C PHE A 3 -9.34 -14.06 8.69
N GLY A 4 -9.32 -14.84 9.79
CA GLY A 4 -9.33 -16.29 9.71
C GLY A 4 -10.56 -16.81 8.96
N GLN A 5 -11.75 -16.34 9.35
CA GLN A 5 -13.02 -16.68 8.68
C GLN A 5 -13.05 -16.25 7.21
N LEU A 6 -12.50 -15.06 6.89
CA LEU A 6 -12.41 -14.60 5.51
C LEU A 6 -11.53 -15.52 4.65
N LEU A 7 -10.37 -15.93 5.16
CA LEU A 7 -9.48 -16.86 4.47
C LEU A 7 -10.10 -18.26 4.32
N ASP A 8 -10.82 -18.74 5.34
CA ASP A 8 -11.51 -20.02 5.27
C ASP A 8 -12.62 -20.01 4.22
N GLY A 9 -13.37 -18.90 4.10
CA GLY A 9 -14.33 -18.68 3.02
C GLY A 9 -13.67 -18.70 1.64
N VAL A 10 -12.46 -18.15 1.49
CA VAL A 10 -11.69 -18.20 0.23
C VAL A 10 -11.26 -19.64 -0.09
N ARG A 11 -10.80 -20.40 0.91
CA ARG A 11 -10.42 -21.82 0.74
C ARG A 11 -11.62 -22.67 0.34
N GLU A 12 -12.77 -22.44 0.97
CA GLU A 12 -14.02 -23.11 0.62
C GLU A 12 -14.45 -22.78 -0.81
N ALA A 13 -14.36 -21.51 -1.23
CA ALA A 13 -14.63 -21.10 -2.60
C ALA A 13 -13.75 -21.85 -3.61
N ILE A 14 -12.44 -21.92 -3.35
CA ILE A 14 -11.49 -22.67 -4.18
C ILE A 14 -11.87 -24.16 -4.25
N ALA A 15 -12.17 -24.78 -3.10
CA ALA A 15 -12.53 -26.19 -3.02
C ALA A 15 -13.82 -26.52 -3.81
N ARG A 16 -14.76 -25.57 -3.88
CA ARG A 16 -16.00 -25.67 -4.65
C ARG A 16 -15.87 -25.21 -6.11
N GLY A 17 -14.65 -24.97 -6.59
CA GLY A 17 -14.39 -24.64 -8.00
C GLY A 17 -14.38 -23.15 -8.33
N VAL A 18 -14.65 -22.25 -7.38
CA VAL A 18 -14.57 -20.79 -7.58
C VAL A 18 -13.11 -20.36 -7.41
N GLN A 19 -12.38 -20.36 -8.52
CA GLN A 19 -10.95 -20.06 -8.52
C GLN A 19 -10.66 -18.55 -8.46
N PRO A 20 -9.59 -18.14 -7.76
CA PRO A 20 -9.03 -16.79 -7.87
C PRO A 20 -8.70 -16.46 -9.32
N THR A 21 -9.04 -15.23 -9.74
CA THR A 21 -8.80 -14.77 -11.12
C THR A 21 -7.61 -13.84 -11.20
N ILE A 22 -6.72 -14.08 -12.17
CA ILE A 22 -5.57 -13.24 -12.39
C ILE A 22 -5.96 -11.79 -12.74
N ASN A 23 -5.30 -10.83 -12.11
CA ASN A 23 -5.31 -9.45 -12.55
C ASN A 23 -4.41 -9.32 -13.78
N ALA A 24 -5.01 -9.07 -14.94
CA ALA A 24 -4.25 -8.90 -16.18
C ALA A 24 -3.32 -7.67 -16.12
N GLN A 25 -3.69 -6.64 -15.35
CA GLN A 25 -2.90 -5.43 -15.18
C GLN A 25 -1.68 -5.66 -14.27
N GLY A 26 -0.65 -4.80 -14.36
CA GLY A 26 0.57 -4.89 -13.55
C GLY A 26 1.66 -5.80 -14.13
N SER A 27 2.64 -6.21 -13.32
CA SER A 27 3.87 -6.87 -13.79
C SER A 27 4.25 -8.18 -13.08
N SER A 28 3.37 -8.67 -12.20
CA SER A 28 3.49 -9.90 -11.41
C SER A 28 2.20 -10.72 -11.46
N GLY A 29 2.22 -11.92 -10.88
CA GLY A 29 1.01 -12.67 -10.53
C GLY A 29 0.28 -11.98 -9.37
N SER A 30 -0.97 -11.58 -9.61
CA SER A 30 -1.87 -11.04 -8.58
C SER A 30 -3.26 -11.56 -8.85
N TYR A 31 -3.96 -12.03 -7.82
CA TYR A 31 -5.20 -12.78 -7.98
C TYR A 31 -6.32 -12.19 -7.14
N PHE A 32 -7.47 -11.93 -7.76
CA PHE A 32 -8.69 -11.59 -7.03
C PHE A 32 -9.27 -12.87 -6.41
N CYS A 33 -9.17 -12.96 -5.08
CA CYS A 33 -9.74 -14.02 -4.27
C CYS A 33 -11.20 -13.73 -3.97
N ARG A 34 -12.03 -14.78 -3.95
CA ARG A 34 -13.48 -14.68 -3.91
C ARG A 34 -14.07 -15.60 -2.86
N VAL A 35 -15.25 -15.24 -2.37
CA VAL A 35 -16.07 -16.08 -1.48
C VAL A 35 -17.51 -16.14 -1.99
N PHE A 36 -18.25 -17.14 -1.54
CA PHE A 36 -19.70 -17.15 -1.67
C PHE A 36 -20.30 -16.17 -0.66
N ASP A 37 -21.14 -15.27 -1.13
CA ASP A 37 -21.93 -14.41 -0.26
C ASP A 37 -23.15 -15.20 0.24
N HIS A 38 -23.16 -15.48 1.54
CA HIS A 38 -24.24 -16.24 2.18
C HIS A 38 -25.59 -15.51 2.15
N GLN A 39 -25.60 -14.19 1.90
CA GLN A 39 -26.84 -13.40 1.88
C GLN A 39 -27.46 -13.29 0.49
N SER A 40 -26.63 -13.18 -0.56
CA SER A 40 -27.08 -12.95 -1.94
C SER A 40 -26.96 -14.17 -2.85
N ALA A 41 -26.27 -15.23 -2.41
CA ALA A 41 -25.82 -16.36 -3.23
C ALA A 41 -24.87 -15.97 -4.38
N ASP A 42 -24.41 -14.71 -4.43
CA ASP A 42 -23.45 -14.22 -5.42
C ASP A 42 -22.00 -14.55 -5.01
N ILE A 43 -21.09 -14.44 -5.98
CA ILE A 43 -19.65 -14.55 -5.75
C ILE A 43 -19.07 -13.14 -5.61
N ARG A 44 -18.48 -12.84 -4.44
CA ARG A 44 -17.85 -11.54 -4.18
C ARG A 44 -16.33 -11.66 -4.08
N THR A 45 -15.61 -10.71 -4.67
CA THR A 45 -14.16 -10.54 -4.43
C THR A 45 -13.96 -10.01 -3.01
N VAL A 46 -13.07 -10.62 -2.24
CA VAL A 46 -12.79 -10.21 -0.85
C VAL A 46 -11.33 -9.84 -0.61
N GLY A 47 -10.43 -10.22 -1.52
CA GLY A 47 -9.02 -9.92 -1.35
C GLY A 47 -8.21 -10.09 -2.62
N ILE A 48 -6.97 -9.63 -2.54
CA ILE A 48 -5.96 -9.76 -3.58
C ILE A 48 -4.82 -10.58 -2.99
N PHE A 49 -4.52 -11.72 -3.61
CA PHE A 49 -3.39 -12.57 -3.25
C PHE A 49 -2.23 -12.40 -4.24
N LYS A 50 -1.03 -12.16 -3.73
CA LYS A 50 0.22 -12.01 -4.51
C LYS A 50 1.23 -13.07 -4.04
N PRO A 51 1.35 -14.22 -4.73
CA PRO A 51 2.29 -15.27 -4.34
C PRO A 51 3.75 -14.86 -4.56
N LYS A 52 4.62 -15.15 -3.58
CA LYS A 52 6.07 -14.85 -3.58
C LYS A 52 6.73 -15.32 -4.88
N ASP A 53 6.48 -16.56 -5.28
CA ASP A 53 7.16 -17.19 -6.41
C ASP A 53 6.73 -16.68 -7.81
N GLU A 54 5.67 -15.87 -7.89
CA GLU A 54 5.18 -15.24 -9.13
C GLU A 54 5.41 -13.72 -9.19
N GLU A 55 6.16 -13.18 -8.23
CA GLU A 55 6.63 -11.79 -8.25
C GLU A 55 7.49 -11.48 -9.49
N PRO A 56 7.77 -10.19 -9.80
CA PRO A 56 8.56 -9.79 -10.95
C PRO A 56 9.88 -10.54 -11.16
N TYR A 57 10.53 -10.91 -10.05
CA TYR A 57 11.78 -11.66 -10.00
C TYR A 57 11.61 -13.10 -9.45
N GLY A 58 10.38 -13.52 -9.22
CA GLY A 58 10.04 -14.88 -8.82
C GLY A 58 10.44 -15.92 -9.87
N LYS A 59 10.57 -17.17 -9.43
CA LYS A 59 10.93 -18.30 -10.31
C LYS A 59 9.83 -18.62 -11.33
N LEU A 60 8.59 -18.28 -11.02
CA LEU A 60 7.39 -18.62 -11.80
C LEU A 60 6.63 -17.38 -12.30
N ASN A 61 7.32 -16.24 -12.46
CA ASN A 61 6.68 -15.02 -12.99
C ASN A 61 5.97 -15.31 -14.34
N PRO A 62 4.65 -15.06 -14.44
CA PRO A 62 3.87 -15.36 -15.64
C PRO A 62 4.09 -14.37 -16.79
N LYS A 63 4.73 -13.21 -16.55
CA LYS A 63 4.93 -12.14 -17.54
C LYS A 63 6.34 -12.20 -18.13
N TRP A 64 6.44 -12.67 -19.38
CA TRP A 64 7.69 -12.98 -20.12
C TRP A 64 8.68 -11.82 -20.26
N THR A 65 8.20 -10.57 -20.26
CA THR A 65 9.03 -9.37 -20.49
C THR A 65 10.08 -9.12 -19.40
N LYS A 66 9.83 -9.52 -18.14
CA LYS A 66 10.82 -9.35 -17.06
C LYS A 66 11.85 -10.48 -16.99
N TRP A 67 11.56 -11.65 -17.56
CA TRP A 67 12.57 -12.68 -17.79
C TRP A 67 13.63 -12.20 -18.79
N LEU A 68 13.22 -11.51 -19.87
CA LEU A 68 14.13 -10.89 -20.83
C LEU A 68 15.00 -9.79 -20.17
N HIS A 69 14.39 -8.93 -19.34
CA HIS A 69 15.14 -7.91 -18.60
C HIS A 69 16.19 -8.49 -17.64
N ARG A 70 15.83 -9.56 -16.90
CA ARG A 70 16.74 -10.23 -15.95
C ARG A 70 17.95 -10.88 -16.63
N ASN A 71 17.77 -11.43 -17.83
CA ASN A 71 18.81 -12.21 -18.50
C ASN A 71 19.62 -11.42 -19.54
N CYS A 72 19.10 -10.31 -20.07
CA CYS A 72 19.79 -9.55 -21.13
C CYS A 72 20.36 -8.19 -20.67
N PHE A 73 19.89 -7.60 -19.56
CA PHE A 73 20.29 -6.24 -19.13
C PHE A 73 20.31 -6.06 -17.58
N PRO A 74 21.12 -6.83 -16.83
CA PRO A 74 21.10 -6.83 -15.36
C PRO A 74 21.47 -5.49 -14.71
N CYS A 75 22.28 -4.65 -15.39
CA CYS A 75 22.72 -3.34 -14.88
C CYS A 75 21.66 -2.24 -15.04
N PHE A 76 20.65 -2.45 -15.88
CA PHE A 76 19.66 -1.43 -16.25
C PHE A 76 18.25 -1.71 -15.71
N PHE A 77 17.97 -2.91 -15.20
CA PHE A 77 16.59 -3.29 -14.85
C PHE A 77 16.46 -3.85 -13.43
N GLY A 78 15.68 -3.14 -12.63
CA GLY A 78 15.39 -3.44 -11.23
C GLY A 78 15.69 -2.30 -10.28
N ARG A 79 15.14 -2.41 -9.07
CA ARG A 79 15.36 -1.44 -7.99
C ARG A 79 16.49 -1.97 -7.12
N GLY A 80 17.74 -1.63 -7.44
CA GLY A 80 18.93 -2.14 -6.75
C GLY A 80 19.01 -1.81 -5.25
N CYS A 81 18.18 -0.88 -4.77
CA CYS A 81 18.00 -0.58 -3.36
C CYS A 81 17.00 -1.51 -2.64
N LEU A 82 16.27 -2.38 -3.35
CA LEU A 82 15.34 -3.35 -2.77
C LEU A 82 15.95 -4.75 -2.72
N ILE A 83 15.55 -5.52 -1.71
CA ILE A 83 15.86 -6.95 -1.64
C ILE A 83 14.92 -7.67 -2.63
N PRO A 84 15.44 -8.51 -3.55
CA PRO A 84 14.60 -9.25 -4.48
C PRO A 84 13.62 -10.19 -3.78
N ASN A 85 12.44 -10.39 -4.38
CA ASN A 85 11.47 -11.41 -3.97
C ASN A 85 10.91 -11.27 -2.53
N LEU A 86 10.93 -10.04 -2.00
CA LEU A 86 10.44 -9.70 -0.66
C LEU A 86 9.15 -8.85 -0.72
N GLY A 87 8.52 -8.75 -1.89
CA GLY A 87 7.39 -7.83 -2.09
C GLY A 87 6.19 -8.14 -1.21
N TYR A 88 5.85 -9.42 -1.06
CA TYR A 88 4.77 -9.87 -0.20
C TYR A 88 4.97 -9.54 1.29
N VAL A 89 6.21 -9.61 1.80
CA VAL A 89 6.55 -9.17 3.16
C VAL A 89 6.42 -7.66 3.26
N SER A 90 6.91 -6.92 2.25
CA SER A 90 6.82 -5.45 2.17
C SER A 90 5.35 -4.97 2.21
N GLU A 91 4.44 -5.68 1.54
CA GLU A 91 2.98 -5.44 1.60
C GLU A 91 2.42 -5.59 3.02
N ALA A 92 2.73 -6.71 3.69
CA ALA A 92 2.26 -6.95 5.06
C ALA A 92 2.91 -5.97 6.08
N ALA A 93 4.17 -5.59 5.84
CA ALA A 93 4.90 -4.66 6.69
C ALA A 93 4.35 -3.23 6.59
N ALA A 94 3.87 -2.83 5.41
CA ALA A 94 3.17 -1.56 5.23
C ALA A 94 1.88 -1.52 6.06
N PHE A 95 1.10 -2.61 6.08
CA PHE A 95 -0.09 -2.72 6.94
C PHE A 95 0.28 -2.68 8.42
N LEU A 96 1.31 -3.43 8.84
CA LEU A 96 1.79 -3.39 10.23
C LEU A 96 2.15 -1.96 10.63
N LEU A 97 2.94 -1.25 9.81
CA LEU A 97 3.37 0.11 10.10
C LEU A 97 2.19 1.10 10.15
N ASP A 98 1.25 0.99 9.21
CA ASP A 98 0.00 1.76 9.20
C ASP A 98 -0.78 1.62 10.52
N ARG A 99 -0.97 0.38 10.98
CA ARG A 99 -1.67 0.07 12.23
C ARG A 99 -0.95 0.61 13.45
N ARG A 100 0.39 0.49 13.48
CA ARG A 100 1.24 0.99 14.57
C ARG A 100 1.23 2.51 14.68
N LEU A 101 1.02 3.20 13.56
CA LEU A 101 0.88 4.66 13.49
C LEU A 101 -0.56 5.15 13.64
N GLY A 102 -1.55 4.25 13.61
CA GLY A 102 -2.96 4.62 13.65
C GLY A 102 -3.42 5.42 12.42
N LEU A 103 -2.79 5.23 11.25
CA LEU A 103 -3.16 5.93 10.02
C LEU A 103 -4.47 5.38 9.44
N ASN A 104 -4.62 4.05 9.46
CA ASN A 104 -5.78 3.30 8.99
C ASN A 104 -6.09 3.54 7.50
N ILE A 105 -5.07 3.56 6.65
CA ILE A 105 -5.20 3.74 5.20
C ILE A 105 -4.72 2.52 4.41
N VAL A 106 -3.95 1.60 5.01
CA VAL A 106 -3.59 0.34 4.34
C VAL A 106 -4.65 -0.72 4.66
N PRO A 107 -5.33 -1.31 3.66
CA PRO A 107 -6.25 -2.42 3.90
C PRO A 107 -5.53 -3.59 4.58
N ARG A 108 -6.23 -4.37 5.40
CA ARG A 108 -5.62 -5.47 6.15
C ARG A 108 -4.84 -6.38 5.20
N THR A 109 -3.55 -6.52 5.47
CA THR A 109 -2.63 -7.28 4.62
C THR A 109 -1.76 -8.17 5.48
N GLU A 110 -1.80 -9.47 5.22
CA GLU A 110 -1.03 -10.47 5.97
C GLU A 110 -0.32 -11.45 5.02
N VAL A 111 0.71 -12.11 5.53
CA VAL A 111 1.36 -13.24 4.85
C VAL A 111 0.49 -14.48 5.08
N VAL A 112 0.08 -15.12 3.98
CA VAL A 112 -0.80 -16.30 4.02
C VAL A 112 -0.30 -17.38 3.08
N TYR A 113 -0.89 -18.57 3.22
CA TYR A 113 -0.65 -19.72 2.38
C TYR A 113 -1.95 -20.14 1.69
N LEU A 114 -1.95 -20.12 0.36
CA LEU A 114 -3.09 -20.52 -0.48
C LEU A 114 -2.65 -21.47 -1.59
N ALA A 115 -3.47 -22.48 -1.87
CA ALA A 115 -3.32 -23.34 -3.04
C ALA A 115 -4.53 -23.15 -3.95
N SER A 116 -4.32 -23.05 -5.26
CA SER A 116 -5.40 -22.93 -6.24
C SER A 116 -4.92 -23.46 -7.60
N PRO A 117 -5.68 -24.32 -8.31
CA PRO A 117 -5.39 -24.69 -9.68
C PRO A 117 -5.11 -23.53 -10.65
N SER A 118 -5.64 -22.33 -10.36
CA SER A 118 -5.44 -21.11 -11.16
C SER A 118 -4.07 -20.43 -10.98
N PHE A 119 -3.30 -20.78 -9.95
CA PHE A 119 -1.95 -20.26 -9.76
C PHE A 119 -0.93 -20.96 -10.69
N TYR A 120 0.25 -20.36 -10.87
CA TYR A 120 1.30 -20.94 -11.70
C TYR A 120 2.15 -21.93 -10.90
N TYR A 121 2.13 -23.20 -11.31
CA TYR A 121 2.91 -24.27 -10.69
C TYR A 121 3.90 -24.87 -11.68
N THR A 122 4.98 -25.47 -11.19
CA THR A 122 5.87 -26.24 -12.06
C THR A 122 5.16 -27.48 -12.60
N ARG A 123 5.69 -28.06 -13.69
CA ARG A 123 5.18 -29.34 -14.20
C ARG A 123 5.29 -30.47 -13.17
N LYS A 124 6.32 -30.42 -12.30
CA LYS A 124 6.53 -31.40 -11.24
C LYS A 124 5.43 -31.31 -10.18
N ASP A 125 5.12 -30.11 -9.70
CA ASP A 125 4.06 -29.89 -8.70
C ASP A 125 2.70 -30.38 -9.23
N ARG A 126 2.38 -30.04 -10.49
CA ARG A 126 1.13 -30.50 -11.12
C ARG A 126 1.09 -32.02 -11.24
N MET A 127 2.18 -32.65 -11.70
CA MET A 127 2.24 -34.12 -11.81
C MET A 127 2.13 -34.81 -10.45
N GLN A 128 2.75 -34.26 -9.41
CA GLN A 128 2.68 -34.79 -8.05
C GLN A 128 1.25 -34.67 -7.49
N SER A 129 0.57 -33.54 -7.71
CA SER A 129 -0.82 -33.35 -7.28
C SER A 129 -1.80 -34.33 -7.94
N LEU A 130 -1.52 -34.75 -9.18
CA LEU A 130 -2.32 -35.76 -9.88
C LEU A 130 -2.04 -37.19 -9.37
N ARG A 131 -0.80 -37.47 -8.93
CA ARG A 131 -0.43 -38.77 -8.35
C ARG A 131 -0.91 -38.94 -6.91
N HIS A 132 -0.96 -37.86 -6.15
CA HIS A 132 -1.39 -37.84 -4.76
C HIS A 132 -2.56 -36.86 -4.60
N LEU A 133 -3.74 -37.27 -5.05
CA LEU A 133 -4.95 -36.44 -5.05
C LEU A 133 -5.29 -35.87 -3.66
N GLU A 134 -5.03 -36.64 -2.60
CA GLU A 134 -5.25 -36.20 -1.21
C GLU A 134 -4.31 -35.05 -0.79
N ALA A 135 -3.10 -34.99 -1.33
CA ALA A 135 -2.12 -33.95 -1.01
C ALA A 135 -2.39 -32.63 -1.74
N GLY A 136 -3.10 -32.67 -2.87
CA GLY A 136 -3.43 -31.49 -3.67
C GLY A 136 -2.21 -30.75 -4.23
N LEU A 137 -2.42 -29.50 -4.62
CA LEU A 137 -1.33 -28.60 -5.04
C LEU A 137 -0.64 -27.99 -3.81
N PRO A 138 0.69 -27.80 -3.84
CA PRO A 138 1.38 -27.20 -2.71
C PRO A 138 0.88 -25.76 -2.48
N PRO A 139 0.65 -25.35 -1.22
CA PRO A 139 0.25 -23.98 -0.93
C PRO A 139 1.41 -23.03 -1.21
N LYS A 140 1.09 -21.88 -1.81
CA LYS A 140 2.02 -20.79 -2.08
C LYS A 140 1.97 -19.79 -0.94
N GLN A 141 3.14 -19.37 -0.48
CA GLN A 141 3.28 -18.22 0.42
C GLN A 141 3.10 -16.94 -0.39
N GLY A 142 2.40 -15.95 0.17
CA GLY A 142 2.21 -14.66 -0.46
C GLY A 142 1.48 -13.67 0.43
N SER A 143 1.30 -12.45 -0.04
CA SER A 143 0.52 -11.44 0.67
C SER A 143 -0.93 -11.56 0.28
N PHE A 144 -1.82 -11.46 1.25
CA PHE A 144 -3.25 -11.34 1.05
C PHE A 144 -3.72 -10.02 1.62
N GLN A 145 -4.17 -9.13 0.75
CA GLN A 145 -4.73 -7.83 1.09
C GLN A 145 -6.24 -7.85 0.93
N GLU A 146 -6.99 -7.39 1.93
CA GLU A 146 -8.44 -7.21 1.84
C GLU A 146 -8.81 -6.27 0.68
N PHE A 147 -9.85 -6.64 -0.07
CA PHE A 147 -10.29 -5.88 -1.23
C PHE A 147 -11.13 -4.67 -0.79
N VAL A 148 -10.80 -3.49 -1.31
CA VAL A 148 -11.47 -2.23 -0.95
C VAL A 148 -12.63 -1.89 -1.88
N HIS A 149 -13.86 -2.19 -1.47
CA HIS A 149 -15.05 -1.93 -2.26
C HIS A 149 -15.46 -0.46 -2.32
N GLY A 150 -15.83 0.01 -3.52
CA GLY A 150 -16.34 1.36 -3.76
C GLY A 150 -15.26 2.45 -3.79
N TYR A 151 -13.99 2.07 -3.84
CA TYR A 151 -12.87 2.98 -4.05
C TYR A 151 -12.62 3.17 -5.55
N MET A 152 -12.02 4.31 -5.88
CA MET A 152 -11.53 4.63 -7.23
C MET A 152 -10.08 5.09 -7.16
N ASP A 153 -9.27 4.72 -8.16
CA ASP A 153 -7.88 5.18 -8.23
C ASP A 153 -7.80 6.71 -8.25
N ALA A 154 -6.72 7.27 -7.71
CA ALA A 154 -6.65 8.72 -7.51
C ALA A 154 -6.69 9.50 -8.84
N ASN A 155 -6.10 8.98 -9.92
CA ASN A 155 -6.20 9.62 -11.24
C ASN A 155 -7.67 9.76 -11.68
N ARG A 156 -8.44 8.68 -11.60
CA ARG A 156 -9.86 8.69 -11.92
C ARG A 156 -10.66 9.60 -11.00
N PHE A 157 -10.35 9.59 -9.70
CA PHE A 157 -11.01 10.47 -8.73
C PHE A 157 -10.81 11.94 -9.09
N PHE A 158 -9.57 12.40 -9.31
CA PHE A 158 -9.30 13.80 -9.65
C PHE A 158 -9.80 14.19 -11.05
N ALA A 159 -9.95 13.23 -11.97
CA ALA A 159 -10.61 13.49 -13.25
C ALA A 159 -12.12 13.75 -13.09
N GLN A 160 -12.78 13.12 -12.10
CA GLN A 160 -14.21 13.30 -11.83
C GLN A 160 -14.49 14.46 -10.86
N CYS A 161 -13.61 14.65 -9.89
CA CYS A 161 -13.68 15.68 -8.85
C CYS A 161 -12.39 16.52 -8.86
N PRO A 162 -12.18 17.39 -9.86
CA PRO A 162 -10.98 18.22 -9.93
C PRO A 162 -10.82 19.05 -8.66
N TRP A 163 -9.58 19.15 -8.17
CA TRP A 163 -9.25 20.04 -7.07
C TRP A 163 -9.35 21.49 -7.55
N ILE A 164 -10.01 22.34 -6.75
CA ILE A 164 -10.21 23.75 -7.06
C ILE A 164 -9.37 24.57 -6.07
N ASP A 165 -8.45 25.37 -6.59
CA ASP A 165 -7.65 26.29 -5.77
C ASP A 165 -8.50 27.47 -5.30
N ASP A 166 -8.34 27.85 -4.03
CA ASP A 166 -9.09 28.95 -3.41
C ASP A 166 -8.82 30.30 -4.14
N ASP A 167 -7.65 30.46 -4.78
CA ASP A 167 -7.27 31.68 -5.51
C ASP A 167 -8.04 31.92 -6.83
N ILE A 168 -8.76 30.91 -7.36
CA ILE A 168 -9.61 31.08 -8.54
C ILE A 168 -11.00 31.62 -8.15
N SER A 169 -11.31 31.69 -6.85
CA SER A 169 -12.59 32.21 -6.34
C SER A 169 -12.65 33.75 -6.27
N ASN A 170 -12.05 34.44 -7.24
CA ASN A 170 -12.38 35.84 -7.50
C ASN A 170 -13.84 35.95 -8.01
N GLY A 171 -14.77 36.06 -7.05
CA GLY A 171 -15.98 36.85 -7.21
C GLY A 171 -17.23 36.18 -7.76
N LYS A 172 -17.32 34.84 -7.90
CA LYS A 172 -18.60 34.15 -8.12
C LYS A 172 -18.62 32.73 -7.55
N ILE A 173 -19.02 32.58 -6.29
CA ILE A 173 -19.88 31.45 -5.93
C ILE A 173 -21.06 32.01 -5.15
N ALA A 174 -22.19 32.01 -5.85
CA ALA A 174 -23.49 32.33 -5.32
C ALA A 174 -23.82 31.38 -4.17
N ILE A 175 -24.42 31.98 -3.15
CA ILE A 175 -25.29 31.32 -2.18
C ILE A 175 -26.21 30.38 -2.96
N ALA A 176 -26.10 29.09 -2.69
CA ALA A 176 -27.16 28.15 -2.91
C ALA A 176 -27.01 27.01 -1.90
N ASP A 177 -27.68 27.18 -0.76
CA ASP A 177 -28.34 26.07 -0.09
C ASP A 177 -29.30 25.42 -1.09
N ALA A 178 -28.75 24.66 -2.04
CA ALA A 178 -29.53 23.87 -2.97
C ALA A 178 -29.79 22.52 -2.29
N VAL A 179 -30.99 22.38 -1.73
CA VAL A 179 -31.63 21.07 -1.60
C VAL A 179 -31.54 20.40 -2.97
N LEU A 180 -30.69 19.38 -3.10
CA LEU A 180 -30.49 18.68 -4.37
C LEU A 180 -31.61 17.66 -4.62
N PRO A 181 -31.97 17.42 -5.89
CA PRO A 181 -33.09 16.57 -6.25
C PRO A 181 -32.84 15.10 -5.85
N SER A 182 -33.84 14.50 -5.24
CA SER A 182 -33.93 13.07 -4.97
C SER A 182 -33.91 12.31 -6.30
N GLY A 183 -32.74 11.80 -6.72
CA GLY A 183 -32.68 11.04 -7.99
C GLY A 183 -31.31 10.50 -8.44
N SER A 184 -30.20 10.98 -7.90
CA SER A 184 -28.86 10.43 -8.20
C SER A 184 -28.24 9.85 -6.92
N THR A 185 -28.10 8.52 -6.87
CA THR A 185 -27.77 7.74 -5.66
C THR A 185 -26.28 7.66 -5.32
N SER A 186 -25.38 8.21 -6.13
CA SER A 186 -23.93 8.14 -5.89
C SER A 186 -23.42 9.37 -5.12
N PRO A 187 -22.75 9.20 -3.95
CA PRO A 187 -22.19 10.29 -3.15
C PRO A 187 -21.22 11.20 -3.92
N ILE A 188 -20.58 10.69 -4.98
CA ILE A 188 -19.60 11.46 -5.75
C ILE A 188 -20.23 12.60 -6.57
N ASN A 189 -21.46 12.41 -7.05
CA ASN A 189 -22.17 13.45 -7.84
C ASN A 189 -22.60 14.63 -6.97
N GLN A 190 -22.61 14.45 -5.66
CA GLN A 190 -22.97 15.47 -4.67
C GLN A 190 -21.73 16.15 -4.07
N LEU A 191 -20.52 15.74 -4.47
CA LEU A 191 -19.29 16.24 -3.88
C LEU A 191 -19.03 17.68 -4.32
N GLN A 192 -18.95 18.59 -3.36
CA GLN A 192 -18.47 19.94 -3.52
C GLN A 192 -17.32 20.19 -2.55
N TRP A 193 -16.25 20.81 -3.02
CA TRP A 193 -15.07 21.08 -2.20
C TRP A 193 -15.30 22.25 -1.24
N THR A 194 -15.87 21.98 -0.07
CA THR A 194 -15.92 22.95 1.04
C THR A 194 -14.56 23.06 1.73
N SER A 195 -14.32 24.14 2.48
CA SER A 195 -13.07 24.31 3.25
C SER A 195 -12.85 23.17 4.25
N GLU A 196 -13.91 22.66 4.87
CA GLU A 196 -13.86 21.53 5.80
C GLU A 196 -13.49 20.23 5.07
N LEU A 197 -14.09 19.96 3.92
CA LEU A 197 -13.78 18.76 3.13
C LEU A 197 -12.37 18.81 2.57
N LYS A 198 -11.91 19.98 2.10
CA LYS A 198 -10.51 20.19 1.67
C LYS A 198 -9.54 19.92 2.81
N GLN A 199 -9.82 20.46 4.00
CA GLN A 199 -9.00 20.22 5.20
C GLN A 199 -9.00 18.73 5.60
N GLN A 200 -10.16 18.08 5.59
CA GLN A 200 -10.28 16.65 5.91
C GLN A 200 -9.51 15.78 4.91
N PHE A 201 -9.62 16.06 3.61
CA PHE A 201 -8.90 15.32 2.59
C PHE A 201 -7.39 15.56 2.65
N ARG A 202 -6.97 16.78 3.00
CA ARG A 202 -5.55 17.08 3.28
C ARG A 202 -4.99 16.19 4.38
N GLU A 203 -5.73 16.00 5.47
CA GLU A 203 -5.32 15.10 6.55
C GLU A 203 -5.17 13.64 6.08
N GLU A 204 -6.01 13.17 5.16
CA GLU A 204 -5.85 11.84 4.55
C GLU A 204 -4.59 11.76 3.68
N VAL A 205 -4.31 12.78 2.89
CA VAL A 205 -3.08 12.86 2.08
C VAL A 205 -1.84 12.92 2.97
N GLU A 206 -1.89 13.66 4.09
CA GLU A 206 -0.80 13.68 5.08
C GLU A 206 -0.49 12.28 5.62
N LYS A 207 -1.50 11.42 5.84
CA LYS A 207 -1.28 10.01 6.23
C LYS A 207 -0.54 9.21 5.15
N LEU A 208 -0.93 9.36 3.88
CA LEU A 208 -0.27 8.71 2.75
C LEU A 208 1.20 9.14 2.63
N VAL A 209 1.45 10.45 2.73
CA VAL A 209 2.79 11.05 2.72
C VAL A 209 3.64 10.46 3.85
N VAL A 210 3.11 10.42 5.07
CA VAL A 210 3.82 9.90 6.24
C VAL A 210 4.19 8.43 6.06
N LEU A 211 3.23 7.60 5.65
CA LEU A 211 3.45 6.18 5.45
C LEU A 211 4.54 5.95 4.38
N ASP A 212 4.36 6.53 3.20
CA ASP A 212 5.28 6.36 2.06
C ASP A 212 6.67 6.93 2.32
N TYR A 213 6.75 8.05 3.05
CA TYR A 213 8.03 8.61 3.44
C TYR A 213 8.74 7.67 4.41
N LEU A 214 8.05 7.24 5.47
CA LEU A 214 8.64 6.41 6.51
C LEU A 214 9.16 5.08 5.96
N MET A 215 8.33 4.33 5.22
CA MET A 215 8.75 3.06 4.62
C MET A 215 9.61 3.22 3.35
N ARG A 216 9.88 4.46 2.92
CA ARG A 216 10.53 4.82 1.66
C ARG A 216 9.97 4.02 0.48
N ASN A 217 8.69 4.21 0.18
CA ASN A 217 8.04 3.59 -0.97
C ASN A 217 8.70 4.08 -2.27
N THR A 218 9.06 3.13 -3.14
CA THR A 218 9.75 3.41 -4.41
C THR A 218 8.85 3.26 -5.64
N ASP A 219 7.56 3.03 -5.43
CA ASP A 219 6.57 2.84 -6.50
C ASP A 219 5.18 3.39 -6.16
N ARG A 220 5.09 4.47 -5.36
CA ARG A 220 3.79 5.13 -5.17
C ARG A 220 3.42 5.96 -6.40
N GLY A 221 2.75 5.35 -7.38
CA GLY A 221 2.04 6.05 -8.46
C GLY A 221 0.71 6.66 -8.00
N MET A 222 0.05 7.43 -8.88
CA MET A 222 -1.32 7.94 -8.63
C MET A 222 -2.40 6.85 -8.79
N ASP A 223 -2.04 5.75 -9.41
CA ASP A 223 -2.79 4.52 -9.60
C ASP A 223 -2.63 3.53 -8.43
N ASN A 224 -1.63 3.73 -7.58
CA ASN A 224 -1.32 2.86 -6.44
C ASN A 224 -1.92 3.37 -5.12
N TRP A 225 -2.91 4.24 -5.17
CA TRP A 225 -3.75 4.58 -4.03
C TRP A 225 -5.12 4.99 -4.53
N MET A 226 -6.12 4.76 -3.70
CA MET A 226 -7.51 4.92 -4.08
C MET A 226 -8.24 5.82 -3.10
N ILE A 227 -9.33 6.42 -3.55
CA ILE A 227 -10.15 7.35 -2.78
C ILE A 227 -11.59 6.83 -2.80
N LYS A 228 -12.26 6.86 -1.65
CA LYS A 228 -13.68 6.58 -1.52
C LYS A 228 -14.39 7.75 -0.86
N VAL A 229 -15.53 8.13 -1.41
CA VAL A 229 -16.46 9.08 -0.78
C VAL A 229 -17.37 8.29 0.15
N LEU A 230 -17.26 8.53 1.46
CA LEU A 230 -18.15 7.95 2.47
C LEU A 230 -19.26 8.97 2.79
N ALA A 231 -20.49 8.57 2.47
CA ALA A 231 -21.69 9.28 2.91
C ALA A 231 -22.01 8.89 4.35
N THR A 232 -21.41 9.58 5.31
CA THR A 232 -21.78 9.50 6.73
C THR A 232 -22.66 10.69 7.11
N ALA A 233 -22.72 11.09 8.40
CA ALA A 233 -23.37 12.33 8.82
C ALA A 233 -22.73 13.59 8.17
N ARG A 234 -21.44 13.50 7.79
CA ARG A 234 -20.74 14.46 6.94
C ARG A 234 -20.02 13.69 5.83
N LEU A 235 -19.83 14.33 4.67
CA LEU A 235 -19.00 13.73 3.62
C LEU A 235 -17.58 13.54 4.14
N HIS A 236 -17.04 12.35 3.94
CA HIS A 236 -15.67 11.99 4.31
C HIS A 236 -14.99 11.30 3.13
N LEU A 237 -13.87 11.84 2.68
CA LEU A 237 -13.00 11.20 1.71
C LEU A 237 -12.03 10.31 2.46
N HIS A 238 -11.94 9.04 2.09
CA HIS A 238 -11.02 8.09 2.70
C HIS A 238 -10.02 7.56 1.68
N ILE A 239 -8.74 7.53 2.05
CA ILE A 239 -7.66 6.99 1.20
C ILE A 239 -7.40 5.53 1.54
N ALA A 240 -7.25 4.70 0.52
CA ALA A 240 -6.67 3.36 0.62
C ALA A 240 -5.30 3.32 -0.09
N ALA A 241 -4.22 3.05 0.65
CA ALA A 241 -2.88 2.84 0.14
C ALA A 241 -2.67 1.37 -0.21
N ILE A 242 -2.65 1.06 -1.52
CA ILE A 242 -2.55 -0.31 -2.06
C ILE A 242 -1.21 -0.51 -2.77
N ASP A 243 -0.84 -1.74 -3.09
CA ASP A 243 0.40 -2.05 -3.84
C ASP A 243 1.67 -1.48 -3.19
N ASN A 244 1.93 -1.90 -1.95
CA ASN A 244 3.06 -1.46 -1.13
C ASN A 244 4.30 -2.35 -1.27
N GLY A 245 4.29 -3.34 -2.18
CA GLY A 245 5.34 -4.37 -2.29
C GLY A 245 6.73 -3.87 -2.70
N LEU A 246 6.90 -2.59 -2.98
CA LEU A 246 8.16 -1.97 -3.42
C LEU A 246 8.61 -0.87 -2.45
N ALA A 247 8.46 -1.15 -1.16
CA ALA A 247 8.95 -0.35 -0.03
C ALA A 247 10.05 -1.08 0.76
N PHE A 248 10.54 -0.44 1.83
CA PHE A 248 11.59 -0.92 2.72
C PHE A 248 12.93 -1.21 2.00
N PRO A 249 13.53 -0.21 1.33
CA PRO A 249 14.83 -0.40 0.72
C PRO A 249 15.95 -0.55 1.77
N TRP A 250 16.98 -1.32 1.44
CA TRP A 250 18.14 -1.54 2.32
C TRP A 250 19.17 -0.40 2.24
N LYS A 251 19.06 0.46 1.23
CA LYS A 251 19.80 1.72 1.09
C LYS A 251 18.92 2.76 0.41
N HIS A 252 19.27 4.04 0.53
CA HIS A 252 18.61 5.05 -0.31
C HIS A 252 18.89 4.81 -1.80
N PRO A 253 17.94 5.13 -2.69
CA PRO A 253 18.18 5.05 -4.13
C PRO A 253 19.37 5.90 -4.58
N ASP A 254 20.16 5.39 -5.53
CA ASP A 254 21.26 6.14 -6.11
C ASP A 254 20.72 7.34 -6.92
N GLN A 255 21.42 8.47 -6.94
CA GLN A 255 20.91 9.75 -7.48
C GLN A 255 20.42 9.69 -8.94
N TRP A 256 20.95 8.78 -9.77
CA TRP A 256 20.52 8.57 -11.16
C TRP A 256 19.15 7.86 -11.28
N ARG A 257 18.60 7.33 -10.18
CA ARG A 257 17.23 6.79 -10.05
C ARG A 257 16.64 7.17 -8.70
N SER A 258 15.95 8.30 -8.64
CA SER A 258 15.43 8.86 -7.38
C SER A 258 14.11 8.26 -6.88
N TYR A 259 13.36 7.52 -7.74
CA TYR A 259 12.02 6.98 -7.44
C TYR A 259 11.13 7.99 -6.69
N PRO A 260 10.72 9.09 -7.34
CA PRO A 260 9.95 10.14 -6.69
C PRO A 260 8.55 9.65 -6.34
N TYR A 261 7.94 10.26 -5.32
CA TYR A 261 6.56 9.97 -4.95
C TYR A 261 5.58 10.54 -5.98
N GLY A 262 4.68 9.71 -6.49
CA GLY A 262 3.72 10.11 -7.51
C GLY A 262 2.71 11.15 -7.04
N TRP A 263 2.42 11.20 -5.72
CA TRP A 263 1.58 12.23 -5.10
C TRP A 263 2.21 13.62 -5.08
N LEU A 264 3.51 13.78 -5.39
CA LEU A 264 4.12 15.10 -5.59
C LEU A 264 3.55 15.85 -6.81
N ARG A 265 2.75 15.17 -7.64
CA ARG A 265 2.02 15.76 -8.76
C ARG A 265 0.68 16.38 -8.36
N LEU A 266 0.26 16.22 -7.10
CA LEU A 266 -0.95 16.87 -6.60
C LEU A 266 -0.79 18.40 -6.60
N PRO A 267 -1.90 19.16 -6.62
CA PRO A 267 -1.85 20.63 -6.60
C PRO A 267 -1.01 21.18 -5.45
N ARG A 268 -0.25 22.25 -5.72
CA ARG A 268 0.62 22.89 -4.72
C ARG A 268 -0.16 23.37 -3.51
N THR A 269 -1.38 23.88 -3.69
CA THR A 269 -2.24 24.35 -2.58
C THR A 269 -2.62 23.26 -1.58
N LEU A 270 -2.53 21.98 -1.98
CA LEU A 270 -2.73 20.81 -1.13
C LEU A 270 -1.43 20.38 -0.42
N LEU A 271 -0.28 20.45 -1.11
CA LEU A 271 1.00 19.94 -0.62
C LEU A 271 1.90 20.97 0.08
N ASP A 272 1.79 22.24 -0.27
CA ASP A 272 2.65 23.34 0.21
C ASP A 272 2.15 23.93 1.55
N ARG A 273 1.22 23.22 2.22
CA ARG A 273 0.76 23.57 3.56
C ARG A 273 1.57 22.80 4.60
N PRO A 274 1.81 23.40 5.77
CA PRO A 274 2.43 22.67 6.87
C PRO A 274 1.60 21.47 7.29
N PHE A 275 2.26 20.43 7.83
CA PHE A 275 1.57 19.30 8.43
C PHE A 275 0.57 19.80 9.49
N SER A 276 -0.66 19.26 9.45
CA SER A 276 -1.71 19.66 10.38
C SER A 276 -1.32 19.39 11.84
N GLU A 277 -1.87 20.19 12.75
CA GLU A 277 -1.76 19.96 14.19
C GLU A 277 -2.24 18.56 14.59
N ARG A 278 -3.25 18.04 13.90
CA ARG A 278 -3.76 16.68 14.13
C ARG A 278 -2.71 15.63 13.80
N THR A 279 -2.07 15.74 12.64
CA THR A 279 -0.98 14.85 12.21
C THR A 279 0.20 14.92 13.16
N ARG A 280 0.61 16.13 13.58
CA ARG A 280 1.70 16.32 14.56
C ARG A 280 1.39 15.65 15.91
N LYS A 281 0.20 15.91 16.47
CA LYS A 281 -0.27 15.34 17.74
C LYS A 281 -0.38 13.82 17.70
N LEU A 282 -0.78 13.25 16.57
CA LEU A 282 -0.82 11.81 16.37
C LEU A 282 0.59 11.22 16.34
N LEU A 283 1.48 11.77 15.50
CA LEU A 283 2.73 11.10 15.12
C LEU A 283 3.90 11.34 16.05
N LEU A 284 4.07 12.56 16.57
CA LEU A 284 5.24 12.90 17.39
C LEU A 284 5.39 11.97 18.61
N PRO A 285 4.34 11.70 19.41
CA PRO A 285 4.47 10.82 20.58
C PRO A 285 4.93 9.40 20.22
N MET A 286 4.54 8.88 19.06
CA MET A 286 4.93 7.54 18.61
C MET A 286 6.36 7.53 18.08
N LEU A 287 6.69 8.46 17.16
CA LEU A 287 7.99 8.48 16.48
C LEU A 287 9.15 8.88 17.40
N THR A 288 8.88 9.57 18.52
CA THR A 288 9.91 9.88 19.52
C THR A 288 9.93 8.90 20.70
N SER A 289 9.05 7.88 20.72
CA SER A 289 8.97 6.90 21.80
C SER A 289 9.88 5.70 21.56
N ARG A 290 10.79 5.46 22.52
CA ARG A 290 11.67 4.27 22.51
C ARG A 290 10.86 2.97 22.55
N ASP A 291 9.83 2.91 23.38
CA ASP A 291 8.99 1.71 23.53
C ASP A 291 8.20 1.40 22.26
N TRP A 292 7.71 2.44 21.58
CA TRP A 292 7.04 2.28 20.30
C TRP A 292 7.99 1.67 19.28
N TRP A 293 9.20 2.23 19.14
CA TRP A 293 10.23 1.71 18.23
C TRP A 293 10.64 0.28 18.55
N GLN A 294 10.93 -0.04 19.81
CA GLN A 294 11.35 -1.39 20.21
C GLN A 294 10.32 -2.45 19.80
N ARG A 295 9.03 -2.18 20.10
CA ARG A 295 7.92 -3.08 19.75
C ARG A 295 7.71 -3.15 18.23
N THR A 296 7.67 -2.00 17.55
CA THR A 296 7.47 -1.96 16.08
C THR A 296 8.60 -2.69 15.35
N VAL A 297 9.85 -2.52 15.75
CA VAL A 297 11.01 -3.22 15.15
C VAL A 297 10.95 -4.73 15.42
N THR A 298 10.52 -5.13 16.62
CA THR A 298 10.38 -6.55 16.97
C THR A 298 9.30 -7.21 16.12
N GLU A 299 8.15 -6.57 15.95
CA GLU A 299 7.05 -7.07 15.12
C GLU A 299 7.43 -7.09 13.62
N LEU A 300 8.11 -6.05 13.12
CA LEU A 300 8.67 -6.04 11.76
C LEU A 300 9.67 -7.16 11.56
N ARG A 301 10.59 -7.38 12.52
CA ARG A 301 11.57 -8.47 12.43
C ARG A 301 10.89 -9.83 12.36
N GLN A 302 9.92 -10.08 13.24
CA GLN A 302 9.14 -11.33 13.22
C GLN A 302 8.43 -11.56 11.88
N LEU A 303 7.88 -10.50 11.28
CA LEU A 303 7.25 -10.56 9.97
C LEU A 303 8.26 -10.87 8.86
N PHE A 304 9.39 -10.17 8.83
CA PHE A 304 10.42 -10.38 7.80
C PHE A 304 11.09 -11.75 7.92
N GLN A 305 11.19 -12.31 9.12
CA GLN A 305 11.71 -13.65 9.38
C GLN A 305 10.83 -14.78 8.86
N GLN A 306 9.61 -14.51 8.43
CA GLN A 306 8.78 -15.50 7.74
C GLN A 306 9.31 -15.83 6.34
N ASP A 307 10.19 -14.99 5.78
CA ASP A 307 10.86 -15.28 4.52
C ASP A 307 12.03 -16.25 4.72
N GLU A 308 12.04 -17.34 3.96
CA GLU A 308 13.11 -18.35 4.00
C GLU A 308 14.50 -17.78 3.68
N ASP A 309 14.57 -16.69 2.91
CA ASP A 309 15.80 -16.01 2.51
C ASP A 309 16.15 -14.83 3.45
N PHE A 310 15.51 -14.73 4.62
CA PHE A 310 15.73 -13.66 5.59
C PHE A 310 17.20 -13.54 6.00
N ASN A 311 17.73 -12.32 5.94
CA ASN A 311 19.09 -12.01 6.33
C ASN A 311 19.11 -10.86 7.35
N GLU A 312 19.60 -11.15 8.55
CA GLU A 312 19.62 -10.20 9.67
C GLU A 312 20.39 -8.91 9.34
N ARG A 313 21.51 -9.02 8.62
CA ARG A 313 22.30 -7.86 8.21
C ARG A 313 21.54 -6.97 7.23
N MET A 314 20.86 -7.58 6.25
CA MET A 314 20.04 -6.84 5.29
C MET A 314 18.84 -6.17 5.97
N PHE A 315 18.20 -6.85 6.91
CA PHE A 315 17.14 -6.27 7.74
C PHE A 315 17.64 -5.07 8.56
N ALA A 316 18.83 -5.18 9.17
CA ALA A 316 19.45 -4.06 9.86
C ALA A 316 19.71 -2.86 8.92
N CYS A 317 20.13 -3.11 7.67
CA CYS A 317 20.27 -2.06 6.66
C CYS A 317 18.91 -1.42 6.32
N GLN A 318 17.84 -2.19 6.10
CA GLN A 318 16.49 -1.66 5.88
C GLN A 318 16.00 -0.82 7.06
N LEU A 319 16.23 -1.30 8.29
CA LEU A 319 15.90 -0.57 9.51
C LEU A 319 16.67 0.75 9.63
N SER A 320 17.93 0.78 9.20
CA SER A 320 18.73 2.01 9.25
C SER A 320 18.16 3.11 8.34
N VAL A 321 17.61 2.73 7.18
CA VAL A 321 16.90 3.64 6.27
C VAL A 321 15.57 4.07 6.89
N LEU A 322 14.76 3.14 7.40
CA LEU A 322 13.49 3.42 8.07
C LEU A 322 13.66 4.43 9.22
N LYS A 323 14.68 4.23 10.08
CA LYS A 323 15.01 5.14 11.18
C LYS A 323 15.52 6.49 10.68
N GLY A 324 16.28 6.53 9.60
CA GLY A 324 16.71 7.77 8.96
C GLY A 324 15.54 8.59 8.39
N GLN A 325 14.58 7.92 7.74
CA GLN A 325 13.34 8.54 7.29
C GLN A 325 12.53 9.07 8.48
N ALA A 326 12.42 8.28 9.55
CA ALA A 326 11.75 8.73 10.77
C ALA A 326 12.40 9.97 11.39
N TRP A 327 13.73 10.03 11.41
CA TRP A 327 14.47 11.17 11.94
C TRP A 327 14.16 12.45 11.16
N ASN A 328 14.16 12.38 9.82
CA ASN A 328 13.76 13.51 8.98
C ASN A 328 12.29 13.90 9.20
N LEU A 329 11.41 12.92 9.30
CA LEU A 329 9.98 13.15 9.56
C LEU A 329 9.76 13.83 10.91
N VAL A 330 10.43 13.39 11.98
CA VAL A 330 10.34 14.03 13.31
C VAL A 330 10.84 15.46 13.27
N LYS A 331 11.95 15.75 12.58
CA LYS A 331 12.45 17.12 12.42
C LYS A 331 11.42 18.00 11.72
N CYS A 332 10.81 17.49 10.65
CA CYS A 332 9.78 18.22 9.90
C CYS A 332 8.52 18.46 10.75
N LEU A 333 8.03 17.43 11.43
CA LEU A 333 6.85 17.53 12.31
C LEU A 333 7.07 18.42 13.54
N ARG A 334 8.31 18.75 13.90
CA ARG A 334 8.62 19.71 14.98
C ARG A 334 8.63 21.17 14.50
N GLU A 335 8.88 21.41 13.22
CA GLU A 335 8.91 22.77 12.65
C GLU A 335 7.51 23.19 12.20
N PRO A 336 6.82 24.15 12.85
CA PRO A 336 5.42 24.47 12.58
C PRO A 336 5.13 24.91 11.14
N ALA A 337 6.12 25.47 10.45
CA ALA A 337 5.99 25.95 9.07
C ALA A 337 6.26 24.89 8.00
N GLU A 338 6.77 23.70 8.36
CA GLU A 338 7.14 22.68 7.38
C GLU A 338 6.01 21.66 7.09
N GLY A 339 5.99 21.16 5.86
CA GLY A 339 5.02 20.18 5.36
C GLY A 339 5.63 19.12 4.43
N PRO A 340 4.80 18.42 3.64
CA PRO A 340 5.21 17.35 2.74
C PRO A 340 6.35 17.69 1.77
N LEU A 341 6.36 18.92 1.22
CA LEU A 341 7.39 19.34 0.26
C LEU A 341 8.75 19.51 0.96
N GLN A 342 8.78 20.24 2.08
CA GLN A 342 10.01 20.45 2.85
C GLN A 342 10.57 19.13 3.39
N LEU A 343 9.71 18.18 3.76
CA LEU A 343 10.12 16.83 4.14
C LEU A 343 10.88 16.09 3.02
N CYS A 344 10.44 16.26 1.76
CA CYS A 344 11.06 15.62 0.61
C CYS A 344 12.38 16.29 0.18
N GLU A 345 12.59 17.55 0.55
CA GLU A 345 13.83 18.29 0.29
C GLU A 345 14.95 17.96 1.28
N ARG A 346 14.61 17.30 2.41
CA ARG A 346 15.60 16.91 3.42
C ARG A 346 16.63 15.93 2.85
N VAL A 347 17.88 16.15 3.23
CA VAL A 347 18.99 15.24 2.89
C VAL A 347 18.69 13.86 3.43
N ALA A 348 18.87 12.85 2.58
CA ALA A 348 18.68 11.45 2.96
C ALA A 348 19.61 11.06 4.12
N ALA A 349 19.02 10.49 5.17
CA ALA A 349 19.73 10.05 6.36
C ALA A 349 19.57 8.55 6.57
N VAL A 350 20.55 7.94 7.25
CA VAL A 350 20.44 6.60 7.83
C VAL A 350 20.82 6.69 9.31
N VAL A 351 20.21 5.87 10.15
CA VAL A 351 20.52 5.79 11.58
C VAL A 351 20.94 4.36 11.89
N ILE A 352 22.19 4.20 12.33
CA ILE A 352 22.80 2.90 12.62
C ILE A 352 22.88 2.75 14.14
N ASP A 353 22.44 1.61 14.68
CA ASP A 353 22.63 1.30 16.09
C ASP A 353 24.07 0.85 16.33
N GLU A 354 24.74 1.37 17.36
CA GLU A 354 26.18 1.17 17.63
C GLU A 354 26.62 -0.29 17.84
N ASN A 355 25.67 -1.22 18.04
CA ASN A 355 25.95 -2.63 18.33
C ASN A 355 25.96 -3.56 17.10
N VAL A 356 25.93 -3.02 15.89
CA VAL A 356 26.00 -3.79 14.64
C VAL A 356 27.29 -3.40 13.88
N GLN A 357 28.44 -3.78 14.42
CA GLN A 357 29.72 -3.77 13.71
C GLN A 357 30.13 -5.19 13.32
#